data_AF-A0A8T6G8Q2-F1
#
_entry.id   AF-A0A8T6G8Q2-F1
#
_cell.length_a   1.000
_cell.length_b   1.000
_cell.length_c   1.000
_cell.angle_alpha   90.00
_cell.angle_beta   90.00
_cell.angle_gamma   90.00
#
_symmetry.space_group_name_H-M   'P 1'
#
loop_
_entity.id
_entity.type
_entity.pdbx_description
1 polymer ?
#
loop_
_entity_poly.entity_id
_entity_poly.type
_entity_poly.pdbx_seq_one_letter_code
_entity_poly.pdbx_strand_id
1 'polypeptide(L)' 'MVLLRNSRERLITRAKIEANAEGKAEGANEMHAKWSAWNVRRIEHERRGEPFDVPPPSPEDCDR' A
#
# COMPACT_ATOMS: atom_id res chain seq x y z
N MET A 1 -28.04 10.50 -32.24
CA MET A 1 -27.80 9.45 -31.23
C MET A 1 -26.30 9.39 -30.87
N VAL A 2 -25.73 10.47 -30.30
CA VAL A 2 -24.25 10.59 -30.07
C VAL A 2 -23.89 10.77 -28.58
N LEU A 3 -24.87 11.11 -27.74
CA LEU A 3 -24.64 11.43 -26.32
C LEU A 3 -24.33 10.22 -25.43
N LEU A 4 -24.72 9.00 -25.86
CA LEU A 4 -24.53 7.77 -25.08
C LEU A 4 -23.10 7.19 -25.13
N ARG A 5 -22.32 7.46 -26.19
CA ARG A 5 -20.92 6.99 -26.27
C ARG A 5 -20.03 7.69 -25.25
N ASN A 6 -20.19 9.01 -25.11
CA ASN A 6 -19.43 9.83 -24.18
C ASN A 6 -19.63 9.43 -22.70
N SER A 7 -20.84 9.03 -22.31
CA SER A 7 -21.12 8.65 -20.91
C SER A 7 -20.46 7.35 -20.51
N ARG A 8 -20.41 6.35 -21.41
CA ARG A 8 -19.83 5.05 -21.10
C ARG A 8 -18.30 5.13 -20.99
N GLU A 9 -17.66 5.92 -21.84
CA GLU A 9 -16.21 6.17 -21.77
C GLU A 9 -15.82 6.91 -20.49
N ARG A 10 -16.61 7.89 -20.05
CA ARG A 10 -16.39 8.59 -18.77
C ARG A 10 -16.51 7.68 -17.55
N LEU A 11 -17.46 6.75 -17.56
CA LEU A 11 -17.64 5.78 -16.47
C LEU A 11 -16.46 4.79 -16.40
N ILE A 12 -15.99 4.29 -17.54
CA ILE A 12 -14.84 3.38 -17.59
C ILE A 12 -13.56 4.09 -17.13
N THR A 13 -13.37 5.35 -17.53
CA THR A 13 -12.21 6.14 -17.09
C THR A 13 -12.24 6.43 -15.59
N ARG A 14 -13.42 6.75 -15.02
CA ARG A 14 -13.56 6.91 -13.56
C ARG A 14 -13.25 5.64 -12.81
N ALA A 15 -13.85 4.52 -13.22
CA ALA A 15 -13.58 3.22 -12.60
C ALA A 15 -12.09 2.83 -12.64
N LYS A 16 -11.38 3.14 -13.73
CA LYS A 16 -9.92 2.90 -13.83
C LYS A 16 -9.11 3.83 -12.91
N ILE A 17 -9.53 5.06 -12.70
CA ILE A 17 -8.84 6.00 -11.80
C ILE A 17 -9.07 5.57 -10.35
N GLU A 18 -10.31 5.23 -9.99
CA GLU A 18 -10.69 4.75 -8.66
C GLU A 18 -9.96 3.45 -8.33
N ALA A 19 -10.00 2.44 -9.20
CA ALA A 19 -9.28 1.19 -9.00
C ALA A 19 -7.75 1.38 -8.86
N ASN A 20 -7.15 2.31 -9.61
CA ASN A 20 -5.73 2.64 -9.46
C ASN A 20 -5.43 3.39 -8.16
N ALA A 21 -6.35 4.23 -7.69
CA ALA A 21 -6.21 4.94 -6.43
C ALA A 21 -6.37 3.99 -5.23
N GLU A 22 -7.35 3.08 -5.29
CA GLU A 22 -7.60 2.02 -4.32
C GLU A 22 -6.39 1.08 -4.24
N GLY A 23 -5.92 0.54 -5.37
CA GLY A 23 -4.75 -0.35 -5.37
C GLY A 23 -3.46 0.30 -4.84
N LYS A 24 -3.26 1.60 -5.09
CA LYS A 24 -2.13 2.36 -4.51
C LYS A 24 -2.31 2.61 -3.02
N ALA A 25 -3.53 2.87 -2.57
CA ALA A 25 -3.83 3.09 -1.16
C ALA A 25 -3.70 1.79 -0.35
N GLU A 26 -4.18 0.67 -0.89
CA GLU A 26 -4.05 -0.66 -0.28
C GLU A 26 -2.56 -1.05 -0.17
N GLY A 27 -1.79 -0.96 -1.26
CA GLY A 27 -0.35 -1.24 -1.21
C GLY A 27 0.42 -0.34 -0.25
N ALA A 28 0.07 0.96 -0.17
CA ALA A 28 0.65 1.87 0.81
C ALA A 28 0.26 1.51 2.26
N ASN A 29 -0.98 1.09 2.49
CA ASN A 29 -1.47 0.68 3.81
C ASN A 29 -0.80 -0.61 4.28
N GLU A 30 -0.63 -1.59 3.39
CA GLU A 30 0.10 -2.83 3.68
C GLU A 30 1.57 -2.57 4.02
N MET A 31 2.23 -1.67 3.27
CA MET A 31 3.58 -1.21 3.59
C MET A 31 3.66 -0.54 4.95
N HIS A 32 2.74 0.38 5.23
CA HIS A 32 2.66 1.04 6.53
C HIS A 32 2.46 0.03 7.66
N ALA A 33 1.59 -0.97 7.49
CA ALA A 33 1.37 -2.01 8.48
C ALA A 33 2.63 -2.86 8.74
N LYS A 34 3.35 -3.26 7.66
CA LYS A 34 4.64 -3.98 7.77
C LYS A 34 5.69 -3.13 8.51
N TRP A 35 5.80 -1.85 8.16
CA TRP A 35 6.72 -0.90 8.81
C TRP A 35 6.40 -0.66 10.28
N SER A 36 5.12 -0.50 10.62
CA SER A 36 4.68 -0.36 12.01
C SER A 36 5.01 -1.62 12.82
N ALA A 37 4.74 -2.82 12.28
CA ALA A 37 5.07 -4.07 12.95
C ALA A 37 6.57 -4.24 13.17
N TRP A 38 7.39 -3.87 12.18
CA TRP A 38 8.85 -3.90 12.31
C TRP A 38 9.35 -2.94 13.38
N ASN A 39 8.85 -1.70 13.41
CA ASN A 39 9.22 -0.71 14.42
C ASN A 39 8.84 -1.16 15.83
N VAL A 40 7.68 -1.79 16.02
CA VAL A 40 7.29 -2.34 17.32
C VAL A 40 8.32 -3.37 17.78
N ARG A 41 8.71 -4.32 16.91
CA ARG A 41 9.73 -5.32 17.24
C ARG A 41 11.07 -4.68 17.57
N ARG A 42 11.50 -3.68 16.78
CA ARG A 42 12.73 -2.93 17.04
C ARG A 42 12.71 -2.29 18.42
N ILE A 43 11.64 -1.57 18.75
CA ILE A 43 11.48 -0.89 20.05
C ILE A 43 11.43 -1.91 21.20
N GLU A 44 10.80 -3.06 21.02
CA GLU A 44 10.80 -4.13 22.03
C GLU A 44 12.21 -4.69 22.30
N HIS A 45 13.01 -4.91 21.25
CA HIS A 45 14.41 -5.33 21.39
C HIS A 45 15.28 -4.25 22.03
N GLU A 46 15.14 -2.98 21.59
CA GLU A 46 15.80 -1.83 22.20
C GLU A 46 15.47 -1.73 23.70
N ARG A 47 14.21 -1.97 24.08
CA ARG A 47 13.76 -1.98 25.48
C ARG A 47 14.35 -3.10 26.31
N ARG A 48 14.62 -4.26 25.70
CA ARG A 48 15.26 -5.40 26.36
C ARG A 48 16.79 -5.27 26.38
N GLY A 49 17.35 -4.28 25.69
CA GLY A 49 18.79 -4.13 25.51
C GLY A 49 19.39 -5.19 24.60
N GLU A 50 18.58 -5.83 23.76
CA GLU A 50 19.01 -6.86 22.82
C GLU A 50 19.33 -6.25 21.45
N PRO A 51 20.37 -6.72 20.75
CA PRO A 51 20.62 -6.31 19.37
C PRO A 51 19.43 -6.72 18.49
N PHE A 52 19.06 -5.84 17.56
CA PHE A 52 17.97 -6.05 16.62
C PHE A 52 18.52 -6.12 15.19
N ASP A 53 18.72 -7.35 14.71
CA ASP A 53 19.28 -7.66 13.39
C ASP A 53 18.21 -7.87 12.29
N VAL A 54 16.93 -7.59 12.58
CA VAL A 54 15.88 -7.77 11.59
C VAL A 54 15.92 -6.60 10.59
N PRO A 55 16.11 -6.84 9.28
CA PRO A 55 16.13 -5.77 8.30
C PRO A 55 14.74 -5.14 8.17
N PRO A 56 14.65 -3.83 7.85
CA PRO A 56 13.38 -3.17 7.61
C PRO A 56 12.65 -3.78 6.40
N PRO A 57 11.31 -3.76 6.38
CA PRO A 57 10.54 -4.23 5.23
C PRO A 57 10.83 -3.34 4.02
N SER A 58 11.19 -3.95 2.89
CA SER A 58 11.50 -3.23 1.67
C SER A 58 10.22 -2.91 0.89
N PRO A 59 10.18 -1.79 0.13
CA PRO A 59 9.06 -1.46 -0.75
C PRO A 59 8.81 -2.53 -1.84
N GLU A 60 9.79 -3.40 -2.10
CA GLU A 60 9.69 -4.51 -3.06
C GLU A 60 8.91 -5.72 -2.51
N ASP A 61 8.66 -5.80 -1.20
CA ASP A 61 7.90 -6.89 -0.57
C ASP A 61 6.36 -6.78 -0.78
N CYS A 62 5.86 -5.77 -1.51
CA CYS A 62 4.45 -5.66 -1.92
C CYS A 62 4.20 -6.06 -3.38
N ASP A 63 5.23 -6.44 -4.13
CA ASP A 63 5.08 -6.88 -5.53
C ASP A 63 5.09 -8.42 -5.59
N ARG A 64 4.01 -9.06 -5.14
CA ARG A 64 3.72 -10.46 -5.53
C ARG A 64 2.25 -10.83 -5.47
#